data_AF-A0A392TIU9-F1
#
_entry.id   AF-A0A392TIU9-F1
#
_cell.length_a   1.000
_cell.length_b   1.000
_cell.length_c   1.000
_cell.angle_alpha   90.00
_cell.angle_beta   90.00
_cell.angle_gamma   90.00
#
_symmetry.space_group_name_H-M   'P 1'
#
loop_
_entity.id
_entity.type
_entity.pdbx_description
1 polymer ?
#
loop_
_entity_poly.entity_id
_entity_poly.type
_entity_poly.pdbx_seq_one_letter_code
_entity_poly.pdbx_strand_id
1 'polypeptide(L)' 'MSVLIPRNSTIPVKKTKVYHTCEDDQPGVSIDVYEGERMVATENNLLGLFELQIPLAPRHLPIQ' A
#
# COMPACT_ATOMS: atom_id res chain seq x y z
N MET A 1 -0.35 5.80 7.37
CA MET A 1 -1.54 5.03 6.96
C MET A 1 -2.17 5.69 5.74
N SER A 2 -2.46 4.95 4.67
CA SER A 2 -3.12 5.47 3.46
C SER A 2 -4.44 4.72 3.28
N VAL A 3 -5.57 5.39 3.53
CA VAL A 3 -6.91 4.77 3.39
C VAL A 3 -7.29 4.75 1.90
N LEU A 4 -7.41 3.56 1.33
CA LEU A 4 -7.81 3.36 -0.08
C LEU A 4 -9.34 3.39 -0.25
N ILE A 5 -10.06 2.71 0.64
CA ILE A 5 -11.53 2.61 0.63
C ILE A 5 -12.02 3.08 2.00
N PRO A 6 -12.66 4.26 2.09
CA PRO A 6 -13.21 4.76 3.34
C PRO A 6 -14.34 3.87 3.86
N ARG A 7 -14.53 3.85 5.18
CA ARG A 7 -15.66 3.17 5.82
C ARG A 7 -17.00 3.65 5.25
N ASN A 8 -17.95 2.73 5.16
CA ASN A 8 -19.29 2.94 4.61
C ASN A 8 -19.33 3.30 3.11
N SER A 9 -18.26 3.02 2.35
CA SER A 9 -18.30 3.10 0.88
C SER A 9 -19.31 2.10 0.32
N THR A 10 -20.16 2.54 -0.60
CA THR A 10 -21.13 1.66 -1.28
C THR A 10 -20.41 0.63 -2.15
N ILE A 11 -20.76 -0.64 -2.00
CA ILE A 11 -20.24 -1.73 -2.85
C ILE A 11 -21.12 -1.91 -4.10
N PRO A 12 -20.54 -2.25 -5.26
CA PRO A 12 -19.13 -2.55 -5.52
C PRO A 12 -18.26 -1.30 -5.69
N VAL A 13 -17.02 -1.34 -5.18
CA VAL A 13 -16.06 -0.22 -5.30
C VAL A 13 -14.69 -0.71 -5.70
N LYS A 14 -14.02 0.04 -6.59
CA LYS A 14 -12.61 -0.14 -6.95
C LYS A 14 -11.88 1.18 -6.80
N LYS A 15 -10.73 1.17 -6.12
CA LYS A 15 -9.86 2.34 -5.94
C LYS A 15 -8.43 1.94 -6.30
N THR A 16 -7.71 2.87 -6.92
CA THR A 16 -6.33 2.69 -7.34
C THR A 16 -5.55 3.92 -6.90
N LYS A 17 -4.36 3.70 -6.34
CA LYS A 17 -3.44 4.77 -5.94
C LYS A 17 -2.04 4.35 -6.36
N VAL A 18 -1.31 5.26 -6.98
CA VAL A 18 0.07 5.05 -7.38
C VAL A 18 0.96 5.30 -6.15
N TYR A 19 1.92 4.39 -5.93
CA TYR A 19 2.95 4.51 -4.91
C TYR A 19 4.33 4.54 -5.58
N HIS A 20 5.31 5.07 -4.86
CA HIS A 20 6.69 5.24 -5.34
C HIS A 20 7.65 4.59 -4.34
N THR A 21 8.83 4.18 -4.80
CA THR A 21 9.90 3.72 -3.92
C THR A 21 10.39 4.87 -3.04
N CYS A 22 10.63 4.57 -1.77
CA CYS A 22 11.14 5.56 -0.81
C CYS A 22 12.67 5.69 -0.89
N GLU A 23 13.35 4.65 -1.39
CA GLU A 23 14.81 4.53 -1.46
C GLU A 23 15.27 4.24 -2.90
N ASP A 24 16.49 4.65 -3.22
CA ASP A 24 17.16 4.29 -4.47
C ASP A 24 17.49 2.78 -4.46
N ASP A 25 17.35 2.11 -5.60
CA ASP A 25 17.68 0.69 -5.77
C ASP A 25 16.93 -0.24 -4.79
N GLN A 26 15.70 0.13 -4.40
CA GLN A 26 14.87 -0.67 -3.51
C GLN A 26 14.51 -2.02 -4.17
N PRO A 27 14.98 -3.17 -3.67
CA PRO A 27 14.85 -4.47 -4.34
C PRO A 27 13.43 -5.05 -4.26
N GLY A 28 12.62 -4.57 -3.32
CA GLY A 28 11.24 -4.97 -3.16
C GLY A 28 10.48 -4.10 -2.16
N VAL A 29 9.15 -4.15 -2.25
CA VAL A 29 8.22 -3.46 -1.35
C VAL A 29 7.26 -4.48 -0.77
N SER A 30 7.04 -4.41 0.55
CA SER A 30 5.95 -5.10 1.21
C SER A 30 4.74 -4.18 1.32
N ILE A 31 3.57 -4.69 0.92
CA ILE A 31 2.29 -4.01 0.99
C ILE A 31 1.44 -4.74 2.02
N ASP A 32 1.34 -4.12 3.20
CA ASP A 32 0.54 -4.64 4.30
C ASP A 32 -0.87 -4.03 4.22
N VAL A 33 -1.88 -4.88 4.05
CA VAL A 33 -3.28 -4.47 3.91
C VAL A 33 -3.97 -4.60 5.25
N TYR A 34 -4.49 -3.48 5.76
CA TYR A 34 -5.18 -3.42 7.04
C TYR A 34 -6.64 -2.96 6.90
N GLU A 35 -7.48 -3.47 7.79
CA GLU A 35 -8.87 -3.05 8.00
C GLU A 35 -9.03 -2.42 9.38
N GLY A 36 -9.48 -1.16 9.41
CA GLY A 36 -9.85 -0.47 10.65
C GLY A 36 -9.71 1.05 10.55
N GLU A 37 -10.07 1.73 11.63
CA GLU A 37 -10.17 3.19 11.70
C GLU A 37 -9.08 3.82 12.59
N ARG A 38 -8.17 3.00 13.16
CA ARG A 38 -7.11 3.52 14.03
C ARG A 38 -6.04 4.22 13.20
N MET A 39 -5.45 5.28 13.74
CA MET A 39 -4.44 6.09 13.03
C MET A 39 -3.16 5.31 12.71
N VAL A 40 -2.83 4.32 13.54
CA VAL A 40 -1.63 3.48 13.40
C VAL A 40 -2.03 2.16 12.75
N ALA A 41 -1.34 1.82 11.65
CA ALA A 41 -1.67 0.63 10.84
C ALA A 41 -1.61 -0.67 11.65
N THR A 42 -0.58 -0.84 12.49
CA THR A 42 -0.36 -2.03 13.34
C THR A 42 -1.43 -2.25 14.41
N GLU A 43 -2.23 -1.22 14.72
CA GLU A 43 -3.35 -1.35 15.65
C GLU A 43 -4.64 -1.81 14.96
N ASN A 44 -4.67 -1.84 13.63
CA ASN A 44 -5.81 -2.31 12.84
C ASN A 44 -5.69 -3.81 12.54
N ASN A 45 -6.75 -4.39 11.98
CA ASN A 45 -6.79 -5.81 11.61
C ASN A 45 -5.96 -6.05 10.33
N LEU A 46 -4.93 -6.90 10.38
CA LEU A 46 -4.15 -7.26 9.20
C LEU A 46 -4.95 -8.24 8.34
N LEU A 47 -5.28 -7.84 7.11
CA LEU A 47 -5.96 -8.69 6.14
C LEU A 47 -4.99 -9.52 5.30
N GLY A 48 -3.79 -9.02 5.05
CA GLY A 48 -2.79 -9.73 4.27
C GLY A 48 -1.52 -8.92 4.01
N LEU A 49 -0.49 -9.62 3.58
CA LEU A 49 0.81 -9.07 3.21
C LEU A 49 1.11 -9.49 1.78
N PHE A 50 1.51 -8.53 0.95
CA PHE A 50 1.88 -8.76 -0.44
C PHE A 50 3.29 -8.26 -0.68
N GLU A 51 4.15 -9.10 -1.23
CA GLU A 51 5.50 -8.69 -1.60
C GLU A 51 5.56 -8.46 -3.10
N LEU A 52 6.07 -7.29 -3.47
CA LEU A 52 6.33 -6.93 -4.86
C LEU A 52 7.83 -6.75 -5.05
N GLN A 53 8.40 -7.54 -5.96
CA GLN A 53 9.78 -7.38 -6.40
C GLN A 53 9.85 -6.25 -7.41
N ILE A 54 10.77 -5.30 -7.21
CA ILE A 54 10.91 -4.11 -8.06
C ILE A 54 12.29 -4.18 -8.72
N PRO A 55 12.40 -3.93 -10.03
CA PRO A 55 13.70 -3.82 -10.68
C PRO A 55 14.49 -2.66 -10.07
N LEU A 56 15.80 -2.87 -9.84
CA LEU A 56 16.69 -1.85 -9.31
C LEU A 56 16.61 -0.59 -10.17
N ALA A 57 16.12 0.49 -9.56
CA ALA A 57 15.86 1.73 -10.24
C ALA A 57 16.08 2.91 -9.28
N PRO A 58 16.46 4.09 -9.80
CA PRO A 58 16.56 5.30 -8.99
C PRO A 58 15.22 5.62 -8.30
N ARG A 59 15.30 6.23 -7.12
CA ARG A 59 14.14 6.73 -6.37
C ARG A 59 13.28 7.63 -7.25
N HIS A 60 11.96 7.62 -7.01
CA HIS A 60 10.92 8.42 -7.69
C HIS A 60 10.32 7.84 -8.98
N LEU A 61 10.75 6.66 -9.44
CA LEU A 61 10.03 5.97 -10.51
C LEU A 61 8.72 5.35 -9.95
N PRO A 62 7.61 5.42 -10.71
CA PRO A 62 6.35 4.80 -10.29
C PRO A 62 6.50 3.28 -10.27
N ILE A 63 5.94 2.66 -9.23
CA ILE A 63 5.79 1.22 -9.14
C ILE A 63 4.64 0.84 -10.09
N GLN A 64 4.94 0.29 -11.27
CA GLN A 64 3.96 -0.18 -12.25
C GLN A 64 3.75 -1.70 -12.16
#